data_AF-A0A396U5E9-F1
#
_entry.id   AF-A0A396U5E9-F1
#
_cell.length_a   1.000
_cell.length_b   1.000
_cell.length_c   1.000
_cell.angle_alpha   90.00
_cell.angle_beta   90.00
_cell.angle_gamma   90.00
#
_symmetry.space_group_name_H-M   'P 1'
#
loop_
_entity.id
_entity.type
_entity.pdbx_description
1 polymer ?
#
loop_
_entity_poly.entity_id
_entity_poly.type
_entity_poly.pdbx_seq_one_letter_code
_entity_poly.pdbx_strand_id
1 'polypeptide(L)'
;MIYLDLSSLNEQLHNECESTFQEKMEASDGTRCMLDASQFSGIMLTKPSLQSQQILCFFANLSCPISMMRFASSLFPYHSKKWPISSFELSQIYMLEAIEVAINLHFDKIAREMVADFQSSREFKEIMLIAHEIVDRIAVPEHICPEVYEFILGNIDLSMAITGRTVQ
;
A
#
# COMPACT_ATOMS: atom_id res chain seq x y z
N MET A 1 9.91 -1.81 -14.62
CA MET A 1 8.75 -1.70 -13.72
C MET A 1 7.77 -0.74 -14.37
N ILE A 2 6.49 -1.12 -14.49
CA ILE A 2 5.45 -0.23 -15.01
C ILE A 2 4.98 0.63 -13.83
N TYR A 3 5.27 1.92 -13.86
CA TYR A 3 4.76 2.86 -12.86
C TYR A 3 3.52 3.53 -13.42
N LEU A 4 2.46 3.57 -12.62
CA LEU A 4 1.32 4.41 -12.93
C LEU A 4 1.68 5.86 -12.59
N ASP A 5 1.45 6.77 -13.53
CA ASP A 5 1.64 8.20 -13.32
C ASP A 5 0.27 8.91 -13.34
N LEU A 6 -0.08 9.49 -12.19
CA LEU A 6 -1.32 10.25 -12.00
C LEU A 6 -1.08 11.76 -11.83
N SER A 7 0.15 12.24 -12.09
CA SER A 7 0.55 13.65 -11.93
C SER A 7 -0.30 14.60 -12.77
N SER A 8 -0.55 14.24 -14.03
CA SER A 8 -1.32 15.03 -14.99
C SER A 8 -2.79 15.26 -14.61
N LEU A 9 -3.34 14.47 -13.67
CA LEU A 9 -4.72 14.64 -13.21
C LEU A 9 -4.87 15.81 -12.24
N ASN A 10 -3.80 16.16 -11.51
CA ASN A 10 -3.73 17.33 -10.63
C ASN A 10 -2.26 17.69 -10.35
N GLU A 11 -1.67 18.52 -11.20
CA GLU A 11 -0.27 18.94 -11.08
C GLU A 11 0.00 19.70 -9.79
N GLN A 12 -0.95 20.49 -9.31
CA GLN A 12 -0.79 21.22 -8.04
C GLN A 12 -0.62 20.25 -6.87
N LEU A 13 -1.49 19.23 -6.77
CA LEU A 13 -1.40 18.22 -5.71
C LEU A 13 -0.09 17.41 -5.81
N HIS A 14 0.36 17.12 -7.02
CA HIS A 14 1.64 16.47 -7.25
C HIS A 14 2.81 17.33 -6.72
N ASN A 15 2.83 18.62 -7.06
CA ASN A 15 3.85 19.56 -6.60
C ASN A 15 3.83 19.74 -5.07
N GLU A 16 2.65 19.72 -4.45
CA GLU A 16 2.51 19.76 -2.98
C GLU A 16 3.11 18.49 -2.34
N CYS A 17 2.91 17.32 -2.93
CA CYS A 17 3.52 16.07 -2.48
C CYS A 17 5.05 16.10 -2.63
N GLU A 18 5.55 16.59 -3.77
CA GLU A 18 6.99 16.74 -4.04
C GLU A 18 7.63 17.71 -3.04
N SER A 19 7.04 18.89 -2.79
CA SER A 19 7.54 19.84 -1.79
C SER A 19 7.62 19.19 -0.41
N THR A 20 6.56 18.48 -0.01
CA THR A 20 6.50 17.77 1.28
C THR A 20 7.59 16.70 1.37
N PHE A 21 7.82 15.95 0.30
CA PHE A 21 8.85 14.93 0.25
C PHE A 21 10.24 15.55 0.41
N GLN A 22 10.54 16.60 -0.36
CA GLN A 22 11.84 17.29 -0.31
C GLN A 22 12.10 17.88 1.08
N GLU A 23 11.12 18.57 1.67
CA GLU A 23 11.25 19.12 3.03
C GLU A 23 11.60 18.05 4.08
N LYS A 24 10.98 16.87 3.99
CA LYS A 24 11.26 15.76 4.92
C LYS A 24 12.61 15.12 4.65
N MET A 25 13.00 14.98 3.39
CA MET A 25 14.32 14.47 3.02
C MET A 25 15.41 15.41 3.51
N GLU A 26 15.29 16.72 3.28
CA GLU A 26 16.22 17.74 3.79
C GLU A 26 16.32 17.71 5.31
N ALA A 27 15.18 17.64 6.02
CA ALA A 27 15.16 17.56 7.49
C ALA A 27 15.85 16.29 8.04
N SER A 28 16.04 15.28 7.20
CA SER A 28 16.71 14.03 7.54
C SER A 28 18.10 13.87 6.92
N ASP A 29 18.64 14.91 6.28
CA ASP A 29 19.90 14.85 5.52
C ASP A 29 19.88 13.76 4.43
N GLY A 30 18.74 13.62 3.76
CA GLY A 30 18.52 12.66 2.68
C GLY A 30 18.36 11.21 3.11
N THR A 31 18.21 10.92 4.42
CA THR A 31 18.20 9.55 4.91
C THR A 31 16.81 8.92 4.96
N ARG A 32 15.74 9.69 5.18
CA ARG A 32 14.38 9.16 5.39
C ARG A 32 13.28 10.19 5.16
N CYS A 33 12.14 9.73 4.64
CA CYS A 33 10.92 10.52 4.59
C CYS A 33 9.84 9.84 5.45
N MET A 34 9.54 10.43 6.61
CA MET A 34 8.50 9.95 7.52
C MET A 34 7.32 10.90 7.44
N LEU A 35 6.15 10.37 7.09
CA LEU A 35 4.95 11.15 6.83
C LEU A 35 3.85 10.86 7.87
N ASP A 36 3.21 11.92 8.33
CA ASP A 36 2.03 11.87 9.19
C ASP A 36 0.76 12.32 8.44
N ALA A 37 -0.41 12.04 9.01
CA ALA A 37 -1.69 12.34 8.40
C ALA A 37 -1.97 13.86 8.26
N SER A 38 -1.31 14.70 9.06
CA SER A 38 -1.53 16.15 9.04
C SER A 38 -0.98 16.81 7.77
N GLN A 39 -0.05 16.14 7.09
CA GLN A 39 0.63 16.64 5.90
C GLN A 39 -0.21 16.59 4.62
N PHE A 40 -1.38 15.96 4.64
CA PHE A 40 -2.21 15.78 3.44
C PHE A 40 -3.42 16.73 3.38
N SER A 41 -3.35 17.90 4.04
CA SER A 41 -4.38 18.95 3.96
C SER A 41 -5.82 18.45 4.23
N GLY A 42 -5.96 17.46 5.12
CA GLY A 42 -7.26 16.84 5.45
C GLY A 42 -7.73 15.74 4.50
N ILE A 43 -6.96 15.41 3.45
CA ILE A 43 -7.25 14.29 2.55
C ILE A 43 -7.03 12.97 3.29
N MET A 44 -8.11 12.20 3.44
CA MET A 44 -8.08 10.91 4.11
C MET A 44 -7.63 9.81 3.14
N LEU A 45 -6.38 9.35 3.29
CA LEU A 45 -5.80 8.33 2.41
C LEU A 45 -6.49 6.96 2.49
N THR A 46 -7.28 6.71 3.54
CA THR A 46 -8.04 5.45 3.74
C THR A 46 -9.46 5.47 3.16
N LYS A 47 -9.85 6.61 2.55
CA LYS A 47 -11.17 6.81 1.94
C LYS A 47 -11.09 6.93 0.43
N PRO A 48 -12.08 6.39 -0.30
CA PRO A 48 -12.13 6.50 -1.76
C PRO A 48 -12.21 7.95 -2.22
N SER A 49 -11.16 8.41 -2.88
CA SER A 49 -11.15 9.66 -3.61
C SER A 49 -10.02 9.65 -4.64
N LEU A 50 -10.16 10.44 -5.70
CA LEU A 50 -9.11 10.55 -6.72
C LEU A 50 -7.83 11.15 -6.11
N GLN A 51 -7.97 12.18 -5.28
CA GLN A 51 -6.86 12.83 -4.58
C GLN A 51 -6.11 11.85 -3.67
N SER A 52 -6.83 11.01 -2.93
CA SER A 52 -6.24 9.96 -2.10
C SER A 52 -5.42 8.99 -2.95
N GLN A 53 -5.94 8.54 -4.10
CA GLN A 53 -5.18 7.66 -5.01
C GLN A 53 -3.98 8.35 -5.63
N GLN A 54 -4.05 9.64 -5.94
CA GLN A 54 -2.91 10.41 -6.47
C GLN A 54 -1.78 10.51 -5.44
N ILE A 55 -2.10 10.87 -4.19
CA ILE A 55 -1.11 10.94 -3.09
C ILE A 55 -0.51 9.56 -2.84
N LEU A 56 -1.35 8.53 -2.76
CA LEU A 56 -0.90 7.15 -2.58
C LEU A 56 0.01 6.69 -3.72
N CYS A 57 -0.36 6.98 -4.97
CA CYS A 57 0.45 6.68 -6.16
C CYS A 57 1.80 7.38 -6.12
N PHE A 58 1.85 8.66 -5.75
CA PHE A 58 3.07 9.44 -5.65
C PHE A 58 4.06 8.78 -4.68
N PHE A 59 3.63 8.56 -3.43
CA PHE A 59 4.51 7.97 -2.42
C PHE A 59 4.77 6.48 -2.66
N ALA A 60 3.86 5.77 -3.32
CA ALA A 60 4.10 4.40 -3.77
C ALA A 60 5.26 4.33 -4.77
N ASN A 61 5.32 5.26 -5.71
CA ASN A 61 6.41 5.36 -6.69
C ASN A 61 7.76 5.79 -6.07
N LEU A 62 7.74 6.31 -4.83
CA LEU A 62 8.92 6.58 -4.01
C LEU A 62 9.24 5.42 -3.04
N SER A 63 8.68 4.24 -3.27
CA SER A 63 8.90 3.02 -2.49
C SER A 63 8.49 3.13 -1.01
N CYS A 64 7.53 4.01 -0.67
CA CYS A 64 6.93 4.01 0.66
C CYS A 64 6.01 2.79 0.83
N PRO A 65 6.33 1.79 1.69
CA PRO A 65 5.61 0.51 1.76
C PRO A 65 4.15 0.68 2.16
N ILE A 66 3.85 1.57 3.11
CA ILE A 66 2.49 1.82 3.59
C ILE A 66 1.64 2.42 2.46
N SER A 67 2.19 3.39 1.72
CA SER A 67 1.51 3.99 0.57
C SER A 67 1.34 2.98 -0.57
N MET A 68 2.34 2.14 -0.85
CA MET A 68 2.21 1.06 -1.85
C MET A 68 1.11 0.06 -1.47
N MET A 69 1.06 -0.41 -0.22
CA MET A 69 0.01 -1.33 0.25
C MET A 69 -1.39 -0.72 0.13
N ARG A 70 -1.55 0.52 0.57
CA ARG A 70 -2.82 1.26 0.45
C ARG A 70 -3.20 1.51 -1.01
N PHE A 71 -2.22 1.87 -1.85
CA PHE A 71 -2.45 2.11 -3.26
C PHE A 71 -2.87 0.83 -3.97
N ALA A 72 -2.15 -0.27 -3.75
CA ALA A 72 -2.50 -1.58 -4.26
C ALA A 72 -3.92 -1.98 -3.86
N SER A 73 -4.26 -1.87 -2.57
CA SER A 73 -5.62 -2.12 -2.08
C SER A 73 -6.68 -1.23 -2.75
N SER A 74 -6.35 0.04 -3.02
CA SER A 74 -7.25 0.96 -3.72
C SER A 74 -7.51 0.57 -5.18
N LEU A 75 -6.54 -0.08 -5.83
CA LEU A 75 -6.64 -0.53 -7.21
C LEU A 75 -7.39 -1.86 -7.34
N PHE A 76 -7.58 -2.59 -6.26
CA PHE A 76 -8.20 -3.91 -6.27
C PHE A 76 -9.71 -3.84 -6.61
N PRO A 77 -10.17 -4.49 -7.70
CA PRO A 77 -11.51 -4.25 -8.26
C PRO A 77 -12.67 -4.86 -7.46
N TYR A 78 -12.39 -5.75 -6.50
CA TYR A 78 -13.42 -6.45 -5.72
C TYR A 78 -13.61 -5.87 -4.31
N HIS A 79 -13.04 -4.69 -4.04
CA HIS A 79 -13.24 -4.03 -2.76
C HIS A 79 -14.69 -3.53 -2.62
N SER A 80 -15.27 -3.68 -1.43
CA SER A 80 -16.57 -3.08 -1.04
C SER A 80 -16.65 -1.56 -1.22
N LYS A 81 -15.50 -0.86 -1.20
CA LYS A 81 -15.37 0.58 -1.38
C LYS A 81 -15.02 0.82 -2.85
N LYS A 82 -15.89 1.54 -3.57
CA LYS A 82 -15.65 1.88 -4.99
C LYS A 82 -14.61 2.99 -5.10
N TRP A 83 -13.38 2.61 -5.43
CA TRP A 83 -12.31 3.55 -5.76
C TRP A 83 -12.40 4.03 -7.21
N PRO A 84 -12.01 5.29 -7.52
CA PRO A 84 -12.11 5.83 -8.88
C PRO A 84 -11.29 5.08 -9.94
N ILE A 85 -10.10 4.62 -9.59
CA ILE A 85 -9.18 3.90 -10.48
C ILE A 85 -9.01 2.48 -9.94
N SER A 86 -9.17 1.48 -10.81
CA SER A 86 -9.00 0.06 -10.48
C SER A 86 -8.22 -0.67 -11.56
N SER A 87 -7.28 -1.53 -11.16
CA SER A 87 -6.58 -2.48 -12.02
C SER A 87 -6.06 -3.62 -11.15
N PHE A 88 -6.47 -4.85 -11.47
CA PHE A 88 -6.01 -6.03 -10.73
C PHE A 88 -4.50 -6.26 -10.94
N GLU A 89 -4.02 -6.04 -12.16
CA GLU A 89 -2.62 -6.22 -12.54
C GLU A 89 -1.71 -5.24 -11.78
N LEU A 90 -2.07 -3.96 -11.75
CA LEU A 90 -1.31 -2.97 -10.98
C LEU A 90 -1.45 -3.20 -9.48
N SER A 91 -2.64 -3.58 -9.00
CA SER A 91 -2.84 -3.98 -7.61
C SER A 91 -1.90 -5.11 -7.22
N GLN A 92 -1.71 -6.12 -8.07
CA GLN A 92 -0.78 -7.22 -7.83
C GLN A 92 0.66 -6.72 -7.74
N ILE A 93 1.12 -5.94 -8.73
CA ILE A 93 2.50 -5.45 -8.79
C ILE A 93 2.85 -4.65 -7.53
N TYR A 94 2.05 -3.62 -7.23
CA TYR A 94 2.32 -2.78 -6.06
C TYR A 94 2.16 -3.54 -4.74
N MET A 95 1.23 -4.51 -4.63
CA MET A 95 1.05 -5.26 -3.38
C MET A 95 2.26 -6.12 -3.06
N LEU A 96 2.75 -6.89 -4.05
CA LEU A 96 3.87 -7.80 -3.85
C LEU A 96 5.17 -7.02 -3.57
N GLU A 97 5.43 -5.96 -4.32
CA GLU A 97 6.56 -5.06 -4.09
C GLU A 97 6.49 -4.41 -2.70
N ALA A 98 5.30 -3.98 -2.25
CA ALA A 98 5.15 -3.38 -0.93
C ALA A 98 5.49 -4.36 0.20
N ILE A 99 5.11 -5.62 0.05
CA ILE A 99 5.41 -6.67 1.02
C ILE A 99 6.91 -6.94 1.06
N GLU A 100 7.57 -7.07 -0.10
CA GLU A 100 9.02 -7.23 -0.17
C GLU A 100 9.77 -6.08 0.52
N VAL A 101 9.36 -4.83 0.25
CA VAL A 101 9.94 -3.65 0.91
C VAL A 101 9.68 -3.68 2.42
N ALA A 102 8.48 -4.06 2.86
CA ALA A 102 8.15 -4.15 4.28
C ALA A 102 8.97 -5.23 5.02
N ILE A 103 9.21 -6.38 4.38
CA ILE A 103 10.08 -7.44 4.92
C ILE A 103 11.51 -6.90 5.08
N ASN A 104 12.03 -6.22 4.06
CA ASN A 104 13.40 -5.67 4.09
C ASN A 104 13.58 -4.56 5.14
N LEU A 105 12.55 -3.76 5.39
CA LEU A 105 12.57 -2.71 6.42
C LEU A 105 12.60 -3.26 7.85
N HIS A 106 12.38 -4.55 8.06
CA HIS A 106 12.56 -5.18 9.37
C HIS A 106 13.99 -5.00 9.94
N PHE A 107 14.99 -4.84 9.06
CA PHE A 107 16.37 -4.65 9.46
C PHE A 107 16.71 -3.18 9.79
N ASP A 108 15.85 -2.22 9.45
CA ASP A 108 16.00 -0.82 9.82
C ASP A 108 15.39 -0.57 11.21
N LYS A 109 16.21 -0.12 12.17
CA LYS A 109 15.78 0.03 13.56
C LYS A 109 14.63 1.02 13.75
N ILE A 110 14.55 2.05 12.92
CA ILE A 110 13.62 3.17 13.07
C ILE A 110 12.36 2.91 12.24
N ALA A 111 12.53 2.48 10.98
CA ALA A 111 11.39 2.17 10.12
C ALA A 111 10.62 0.95 10.62
N ARG A 112 11.28 -0.03 11.26
CA ARG A 112 10.63 -1.22 11.82
C ARG A 112 9.53 -0.88 12.82
N GLU A 113 9.70 0.12 13.68
CA GLU A 113 8.68 0.50 14.67
C GLU A 113 7.42 1.04 13.98
N MET A 114 7.58 1.92 13.00
CA MET A 114 6.46 2.45 12.20
C MET A 114 5.76 1.35 11.41
N VAL A 115 6.52 0.44 10.81
CA VAL A 115 5.95 -0.69 10.06
C VAL A 115 5.22 -1.64 11.01
N ALA A 116 5.76 -1.92 12.19
CA ALA A 116 5.11 -2.76 13.20
C ALA A 116 3.80 -2.14 13.71
N ASP A 117 3.78 -0.83 13.97
CA ASP A 117 2.58 -0.11 14.36
C ASP A 117 1.50 -0.23 13.28
N PHE A 118 1.86 -0.04 12.01
CA PHE A 118 0.94 -0.24 10.89
C PHE A 118 0.46 -1.70 10.80
N GLN A 119 1.34 -2.69 10.96
CA GLN A 119 1.01 -4.12 10.92
C GLN A 119 0.06 -4.57 12.03
N SER A 120 0.07 -3.86 13.17
CA SER A 120 -0.88 -4.09 14.27
C SER A 120 -2.30 -3.57 13.97
N SER A 121 -2.44 -2.70 12.95
CA SER A 121 -3.70 -2.06 12.64
C SER A 121 -4.70 -3.01 11.95
N ARG A 122 -5.99 -2.77 12.17
CA ARG A 122 -7.06 -3.45 11.43
C ARG A 122 -6.97 -3.23 9.92
N GLU A 123 -6.57 -2.03 9.51
CA GLU A 123 -6.40 -1.67 8.10
C GLU A 123 -5.41 -2.62 7.42
N PHE A 124 -4.26 -2.86 8.04
CA PHE A 124 -3.26 -3.77 7.51
C PHE A 124 -3.82 -5.20 7.36
N LYS A 125 -4.58 -5.69 8.34
CA LYS A 125 -5.21 -7.02 8.25
C LYS A 125 -6.21 -7.12 7.09
N GLU A 126 -6.99 -6.07 6.84
CA GLU A 126 -7.88 -6.00 5.68
C GLU A 126 -7.09 -5.99 4.35
N ILE A 127 -5.96 -5.29 4.29
CA ILE A 127 -5.05 -5.28 3.14
C ILE A 127 -4.44 -6.67 2.91
N MET A 128 -4.05 -7.39 3.97
CA MET A 128 -3.49 -8.74 3.83
C MET A 128 -4.50 -9.76 3.33
N LEU A 129 -5.81 -9.60 3.63
CA LEU A 129 -6.85 -10.40 3.00
C LEU A 129 -6.91 -10.18 1.47
N ILE A 130 -6.72 -8.94 1.01
CA ILE A 130 -6.61 -8.63 -0.42
C ILE A 130 -5.34 -9.27 -1.00
N ALA A 131 -4.20 -9.19 -0.31
CA ALA A 131 -2.96 -9.81 -0.75
C ALA A 131 -3.11 -11.33 -0.91
N HIS A 132 -3.79 -12.00 0.01
CA HIS A 132 -4.13 -13.42 -0.12
C HIS A 132 -5.03 -13.70 -1.30
N GLU A 133 -6.05 -12.89 -1.53
CA GLU A 133 -6.91 -13.06 -2.71
C GLU A 133 -6.14 -12.87 -4.02
N ILE A 134 -5.17 -11.93 -4.07
CA ILE A 134 -4.25 -11.78 -5.20
C ILE A 134 -3.46 -13.08 -5.39
N VAL A 135 -2.85 -13.61 -4.34
CA VAL A 135 -2.06 -14.86 -4.39
C VAL A 135 -2.90 -16.05 -4.84
N ASP A 136 -4.10 -16.24 -4.29
CA ASP A 136 -5.02 -17.33 -4.66
C ASP A 136 -5.39 -17.29 -6.15
N ARG A 137 -5.43 -16.10 -6.75
CA ARG A 137 -5.79 -15.89 -8.15
C ARG A 137 -4.58 -15.99 -9.10
N ILE A 138 -3.36 -15.96 -8.59
CA ILE A 138 -2.16 -16.18 -9.41
C ILE A 138 -2.10 -17.67 -9.76
N ALA A 139 -2.10 -17.96 -11.06
CA ALA A 139 -2.24 -19.32 -11.59
C ALA A 139 -1.11 -20.29 -11.19
N VAL A 140 0.02 -19.77 -10.67
CA VAL A 140 1.16 -20.59 -10.25
C VAL A 140 1.80 -20.02 -8.97
N PRO A 141 1.43 -20.54 -7.79
CA PRO A 141 2.01 -20.16 -6.50
C PRO A 141 3.54 -20.32 -6.42
N GLU A 142 4.11 -21.23 -7.23
CA GLU A 142 5.54 -21.54 -7.29
C GLU A 142 6.41 -20.38 -7.82
N HIS A 143 5.80 -19.32 -8.36
CA HIS A 143 6.49 -18.11 -8.81
C HIS A 143 6.44 -16.96 -7.80
N ILE A 144 5.89 -17.18 -6.61
CA ILE A 144 5.86 -16.19 -5.53
C ILE A 144 7.05 -16.46 -4.61
N CYS A 145 7.77 -15.41 -4.24
CA CYS A 145 8.83 -15.47 -3.24
C CYS A 145 8.28 -16.12 -1.93
N PRO A 146 8.89 -17.20 -1.41
CA PRO A 146 8.39 -17.89 -0.23
C PRO A 146 8.21 -16.97 0.97
N GLU A 147 9.13 -16.03 1.18
CA GLU A 147 9.10 -15.05 2.25
C GLU A 147 7.87 -14.12 2.14
N VAL A 148 7.49 -13.74 0.93
CA VAL A 148 6.27 -12.95 0.67
C VAL A 148 5.03 -13.78 0.99
N TYR A 149 5.00 -15.05 0.55
CA TYR A 149 3.88 -15.95 0.80
C TYR A 149 3.68 -16.21 2.30
N GLU A 150 4.76 -16.55 3.02
CA GLU A 150 4.75 -16.76 4.46
C GLU A 150 4.34 -15.48 5.21
N PHE A 151 4.81 -14.31 4.77
CA PHE A 151 4.43 -13.04 5.35
C PHE A 151 2.92 -12.80 5.25
N ILE A 152 2.31 -13.08 4.09
CA ILE A 152 0.86 -12.94 3.88
C ILE A 152 0.10 -13.88 4.83
N LEU A 153 0.44 -15.18 4.81
CA LEU A 153 -0.26 -16.18 5.63
C LEU A 153 -0.12 -15.92 7.13
N GLY A 154 1.08 -15.55 7.60
CA GLY A 154 1.33 -15.24 9.00
C GLY A 154 0.58 -14.01 9.51
N ASN A 155 0.07 -13.17 8.59
CA ASN A 155 -0.63 -11.95 8.92
C ASN A 155 -2.14 -12.00 8.75
N ILE A 156 -2.70 -13.16 8.36
CA ILE A 156 -4.14 -13.35 8.19
C ILE A 156 -4.68 -14.23 9.29
N ASP A 157 -5.77 -13.79 9.90
CA ASP A 157 -6.61 -14.67 10.71
C ASP A 157 -7.68 -15.29 9.79
N LEU A 158 -7.44 -16.54 9.35
CA LEU A 158 -8.35 -17.26 8.46
C LEU A 158 -9.73 -17.51 9.07
N SER A 159 -9.90 -17.34 10.40
CA SER A 159 -11.21 -17.41 11.05
C SER A 159 -12.16 -16.27 10.59
N MET A 160 -11.62 -15.15 10.11
CA MET A 160 -12.40 -14.03 9.57
C MET A 160 -12.77 -14.19 8.09
N ALA A 161 -12.05 -15.02 7.33
CA ALA A 161 -12.27 -15.22 5.89
C ALA A 161 -13.47 -16.12 5.58
N ILE A 162 -13.89 -16.96 6.54
CA ILE A 162 -14.95 -17.97 6.35
C ILE A 162 -16.37 -17.35 6.46
N THR A 163 -16.52 -16.21 7.14
CA THR A 163 -17.83 -15.54 7.30
C THR A 163 -18.32 -14.75 6.09
N GLY A 164 -17.51 -14.58 5.04
CA GLY A 164 -17.88 -13.84 3.83
C GLY A 164 -18.36 -14.69 2.65
N ARG A 165 -18.14 -16.02 2.67
CA ARG A 165 -18.46 -16.92 1.55
C ARG A 165 -19.85 -17.59 1.63
N THR A 166 -20.72 -17.15 2.53
CA THR A 166 -22.08 -17.68 2.68
C THR A 166 -23.14 -16.58 2.66
N VAL A 167 -23.17 -15.76 1.60
CA VAL A 167 -24.43 -15.13 1.16
C VAL A 167 -24.46 -15.04 -0.37
N GLN A 168 -25.22 -15.99 -0.95
CA GLN A 168 -25.87 -16.03 -2.27
C GLN A 168 -25.02 -16.01 -3.55
#